data_AF-A0A562MNG9-F1
#
_entry.id   AF-A0A562MNG9-F1
#
_cell.length_a   1.000
_cell.length_b   1.000
_cell.length_c   1.000
_cell.angle_alpha   90.00
_cell.angle_beta   90.00
_cell.angle_gamma   90.00
#
_symmetry.space_group_name_H-M   'P 1'
#
loop_
_entity.id
_entity.type
_entity.pdbx_description
1 polymer ?
#
loop_
_entity_poly.entity_id
_entity_poly.type
_entity_poly.pdbx_seq_one_letter_code
_entity_poly.pdbx_strand_id
1 'polypeptide(L)'
;MAGTRAMTLRSALEQYLSMRQGLGYKYQQQARRLAAFVSFMERNNAATITTKLAVAWATLPADRHSSCALRLTDVRGFARHVANIDPQTEVPLAGILPPLKRAKPYIYTDAEINAQLTAALTLPPPNGLRRWTYHYLFGLFAVTGIRLSEAMRLRASLRLVEQKHALSTRPRNILRPLDPIVELREIPIRKPQGPNRWIL
;
A
#
# COMPACT_ATOMS: atom_id res chain seq x y z
N MET A 1 0.06 -13.80 46.97
CA MET A 1 -0.40 -14.88 46.07
C MET A 1 -0.81 -14.24 44.73
N ALA A 2 0.14 -13.96 43.84
CA ALA A 2 -0.17 -13.41 42.52
C ALA A 2 -0.68 -14.55 41.64
N GLY A 3 -1.98 -14.58 41.37
CA GLY A 3 -2.56 -15.53 40.43
C GLY A 3 -1.95 -15.32 39.06
N THR A 4 -1.29 -16.34 38.53
CA THR A 4 -0.90 -16.42 37.12
C THR A 4 -2.19 -16.40 36.31
N ARG A 5 -2.63 -15.20 35.93
CA ARG A 5 -3.82 -15.00 35.09
C ARG A 5 -3.47 -15.66 33.77
N ALA A 6 -4.10 -16.80 33.46
CA ALA A 6 -3.92 -17.49 32.19
C ALA A 6 -4.09 -16.46 31.07
N MET A 7 -3.00 -16.20 30.34
CA MET A 7 -2.98 -15.14 29.35
C MET A 7 -3.83 -15.59 28.16
N THR A 8 -4.89 -14.83 27.87
CA THR A 8 -5.74 -15.14 26.71
C THR A 8 -5.05 -14.72 25.41
N LEU A 9 -5.36 -15.38 24.29
CA LEU A 9 -4.84 -15.01 22.96
C LEU A 9 -5.11 -13.54 22.61
N ARG A 10 -6.22 -12.98 23.09
CA ARG A 10 -6.58 -11.57 22.92
C ARG A 10 -5.64 -10.64 23.69
N SER A 11 -5.32 -10.97 24.94
CA SER A 11 -4.33 -10.21 25.72
C SER A 11 -2.93 -10.30 25.12
N ALA A 12 -2.54 -11.49 24.65
CA ALA A 12 -1.27 -11.68 23.93
C ALA A 12 -1.21 -10.85 22.64
N LEU A 13 -2.33 -10.74 21.91
CA LEU A 13 -2.41 -9.90 20.72
C LEU A 13 -2.23 -8.42 21.06
N GLU A 14 -2.88 -7.91 22.10
CA GLU A 14 -2.75 -6.50 22.51
C GLU A 14 -1.31 -6.15 22.88
N GLN A 15 -0.63 -7.01 23.65
CA GLN A 15 0.78 -6.83 23.99
C GLN A 15 1.68 -6.87 22.76
N TYR A 16 1.44 -7.82 21.85
CA TYR A 16 2.16 -7.93 20.59
C TYR A 16 2.02 -6.67 19.72
N LEU A 17 0.80 -6.14 19.59
CA LEU A 17 0.52 -4.95 18.79
C LEU A 17 1.13 -3.69 19.42
N SER A 18 1.02 -3.52 20.74
CA SER A 18 1.66 -2.44 21.48
C SER A 18 3.17 -2.44 21.26
N MET A 19 3.81 -3.61 21.44
CA MET A 19 5.23 -3.79 21.20
C MET A 19 5.62 -3.42 19.76
N ARG A 20 4.88 -3.89 18.75
CA ARG A 20 5.18 -3.58 17.33
C ARG A 20 4.99 -2.11 17.00
N GLN A 21 3.97 -1.45 17.55
CA GLN A 21 3.71 -0.03 17.33
C GLN A 21 4.74 0.85 18.04
N GLY A 22 5.19 0.48 19.24
CA GLY A 22 6.27 1.17 19.95
C GLY A 22 7.60 1.19 19.18
N LEU A 23 7.82 0.22 18.30
CA LEU A 23 8.97 0.17 17.38
C LEU A 23 8.78 1.00 16.09
N GLY A 24 7.70 1.77 15.97
CA GLY A 24 7.45 2.66 14.83
C GLY A 24 6.80 2.01 13.61
N TYR A 25 6.38 0.73 13.69
CA TYR A 25 5.69 0.08 12.58
C TYR A 25 4.25 0.58 12.42
N LYS A 26 3.88 0.97 11.20
CA LYS A 26 2.49 1.26 10.81
C LYS A 26 1.71 -0.06 10.67
N TYR A 27 1.42 -0.70 11.79
CA TYR A 27 0.91 -2.08 11.90
C TYR A 27 -0.62 -2.20 11.73
N GLN A 28 -1.27 -1.26 11.03
CA GLN A 28 -2.73 -1.17 10.99
C GLN A 28 -3.39 -2.35 10.27
N GLN A 29 -2.86 -2.77 9.12
CA GLN A 29 -3.46 -3.86 8.34
C GLN A 29 -3.19 -5.23 8.98
N GLN A 30 -1.97 -5.42 9.48
CA GLN A 30 -1.56 -6.61 10.23
C GLN A 30 -2.39 -6.76 11.51
N ALA A 31 -2.63 -5.68 12.26
CA ALA A 31 -3.49 -5.68 13.44
C ALA A 31 -4.90 -6.18 13.13
N ARG A 32 -5.53 -5.66 12.06
CA ARG A 32 -6.87 -6.10 11.63
C ARG A 32 -6.88 -7.58 11.26
N ARG A 33 -5.85 -8.05 10.53
CA ARG A 33 -5.71 -9.47 10.16
C ARG A 33 -5.54 -10.36 11.39
N LEU A 34 -4.66 -9.99 12.32
CA LEU A 34 -4.42 -10.75 13.54
C LEU A 34 -5.63 -10.76 14.49
N ALA A 35 -6.37 -9.65 14.60
CA ALA A 35 -7.62 -9.62 15.35
C ALA A 35 -8.67 -10.56 14.76
N ALA A 36 -8.76 -10.64 13.42
CA ALA A 36 -9.62 -11.60 12.74
C ALA A 36 -9.14 -13.05 12.95
N PHE A 37 -7.83 -13.30 13.04
CA PHE A 37 -7.28 -14.61 13.40
C PHE A 37 -7.64 -15.02 14.82
N VAL A 38 -7.45 -14.14 15.81
CA VAL A 38 -7.84 -14.43 17.21
C VAL A 38 -9.33 -14.69 17.31
N SER A 39 -10.16 -13.90 16.63
CA SER A 39 -11.61 -14.14 16.57
C SER A 39 -11.95 -15.51 15.95
N PHE A 40 -11.17 -15.97 14.97
CA PHE A 40 -11.32 -17.32 14.40
C PHE A 40 -10.92 -18.40 15.41
N MET A 41 -9.83 -18.22 16.15
CA MET A 41 -9.39 -19.16 17.20
C MET A 41 -10.45 -19.29 18.31
N GLU A 42 -11.00 -18.16 18.76
CA GLU A 42 -12.07 -18.12 19.76
C GLU A 42 -13.32 -18.88 19.29
N ARG A 43 -13.74 -18.70 18.03
CA ARG A 43 -14.88 -19.45 17.45
C ARG A 43 -14.65 -20.95 17.36
N ASN A 44 -13.39 -21.38 17.22
CA ASN A 44 -13.01 -22.79 17.19
C ASN A 44 -12.69 -23.35 18.60
N ASN A 45 -12.93 -22.58 19.67
CA ASN A 45 -12.56 -22.91 21.04
C ASN A 45 -11.07 -23.33 21.19
N ALA A 46 -10.19 -22.76 20.37
CA ALA A 46 -8.77 -23.09 20.36
C ALA A 46 -8.00 -22.07 21.19
N ALA A 47 -7.44 -22.51 22.33
CA ALA A 47 -6.61 -21.68 23.20
C ALA A 47 -5.15 -21.60 22.73
N THR A 48 -4.65 -22.64 22.06
CA THR A 48 -3.27 -22.75 21.57
C THR A 48 -3.22 -22.61 20.06
N ILE A 49 -2.21 -21.89 19.56
CA ILE A 49 -2.00 -21.75 18.11
C ILE A 49 -1.38 -23.05 17.59
N THR A 50 -2.04 -23.69 16.64
CA THR A 50 -1.51 -24.84 15.92
C THR A 50 -1.27 -24.52 14.45
N THR A 51 -0.35 -25.25 13.83
CA THR A 51 -0.05 -25.09 12.41
C THR A 51 -1.28 -25.34 11.55
N LYS A 52 -2.09 -26.35 11.90
CA LYS A 52 -3.33 -26.69 11.21
C LYS A 52 -4.34 -25.54 11.20
N LEU A 53 -4.59 -24.92 12.37
CA LEU A 53 -5.53 -23.81 12.48
C LEU A 53 -5.01 -22.54 11.80
N ALA A 54 -3.71 -22.27 11.88
CA ALA A 54 -3.08 -21.15 11.19
C ALA A 54 -3.23 -21.25 9.66
N VAL A 55 -3.02 -22.45 9.10
CA VAL A 55 -3.18 -22.70 7.66
C VAL A 55 -4.65 -22.65 7.24
N ALA A 56 -5.55 -23.24 8.03
CA ALA A 56 -6.99 -23.19 7.77
C ALA A 56 -7.51 -21.74 7.74
N TRP A 57 -7.07 -20.90 8.67
CA TRP A 57 -7.43 -19.49 8.66
C TRP A 57 -6.80 -18.70 7.52
N ALA A 58 -5.52 -18.95 7.23
CA ALA A 58 -4.80 -18.23 6.18
C ALA A 58 -5.42 -18.48 4.80
N THR A 59 -6.03 -19.64 4.57
CA THR A 59 -6.66 -20.04 3.30
C THR A 59 -8.11 -19.57 3.12
N LEU A 60 -8.68 -18.86 4.09
CA LEU A 60 -10.07 -18.36 4.02
C LEU A 60 -10.16 -16.89 3.53
N PRO A 61 -10.93 -16.55 2.48
CA PRO A 61 -11.57 -17.41 1.48
C PRO A 61 -10.57 -17.91 0.42
N ALA A 62 -10.92 -19.04 -0.22
CA ALA A 62 -10.02 -19.82 -1.07
C ALA A 62 -9.49 -19.09 -2.32
N ASP A 63 -10.10 -17.98 -2.77
CA ASP A 63 -9.75 -17.35 -4.06
C ASP A 63 -8.44 -16.52 -4.03
N ARG A 64 -7.93 -16.15 -2.84
CA ARG A 64 -6.88 -15.13 -2.70
C ARG A 64 -5.53 -15.69 -2.26
N HIS A 65 -4.87 -16.47 -3.11
CA HIS A 65 -3.55 -17.07 -2.83
C HIS A 65 -2.49 -16.06 -2.34
N SER A 66 -2.45 -14.86 -2.93
CA SER A 66 -1.51 -13.80 -2.49
C SER A 66 -1.80 -13.32 -1.06
N SER A 67 -3.07 -13.27 -0.67
CA SER A 67 -3.44 -12.90 0.70
C SER A 67 -3.12 -14.00 1.71
N CYS A 68 -3.10 -15.27 1.29
CA CYS A 68 -2.86 -16.41 2.17
C CYS A 68 -1.42 -16.41 2.74
N ALA A 69 -0.43 -16.18 1.89
CA ALA A 69 0.97 -16.13 2.33
C ALA A 69 1.25 -14.93 3.27
N LEU A 70 0.62 -13.78 3.02
CA LEU A 70 0.70 -12.61 3.92
C LEU A 70 0.08 -12.91 5.29
N ARG A 71 -1.12 -13.49 5.30
CA ARG A 71 -1.82 -13.91 6.52
C ARG A 71 -0.99 -14.87 7.35
N LEU A 72 -0.42 -15.90 6.72
CA LEU A 72 0.41 -16.88 7.42
C LEU A 72 1.72 -16.27 7.94
N THR A 73 2.27 -15.28 7.23
CA THR A 73 3.46 -14.55 7.69
C THR A 73 3.17 -13.73 8.95
N ASP A 74 2.03 -13.03 8.99
CA ASP A 74 1.60 -12.29 10.18
C ASP A 74 1.35 -13.25 11.35
N VAL A 75 0.61 -14.35 11.13
CA VAL A 75 0.34 -15.36 12.16
C VAL A 75 1.63 -16.00 12.67
N ARG A 76 2.60 -16.30 11.80
CA ARG A 76 3.92 -16.83 12.22
C ARG A 76 4.66 -15.83 13.11
N GLY A 77 4.62 -14.55 12.76
CA GLY A 77 5.22 -13.49 13.56
C GLY A 77 4.57 -13.33 14.93
N PHE A 78 3.26 -13.56 15.03
CA PHE A 78 2.51 -13.55 16.29
C PHE A 78 2.75 -14.83 17.09
N ALA A 79 2.67 -16.01 16.47
CA ALA A 79 2.92 -17.31 17.10
C ALA A 79 4.32 -17.38 17.73
N ARG A 80 5.35 -16.81 17.10
CA ARG A 80 6.68 -16.70 17.72
C ARG A 80 6.69 -15.88 19.01
N HIS A 81 5.87 -14.85 19.11
CA HIS A 81 5.75 -14.07 20.34
C HIS A 81 4.99 -14.86 21.42
N VAL A 82 3.90 -15.53 21.05
CA VAL A 82 3.12 -16.36 21.97
C VAL A 82 3.91 -17.57 22.46
N ALA A 83 4.74 -18.19 21.63
CA ALA A 83 5.57 -19.34 22.00
C ALA A 83 6.60 -19.03 23.11
N ASN A 84 6.97 -17.76 23.30
CA ASN A 84 7.81 -17.34 24.43
C ASN A 84 7.04 -17.28 25.76
N ILE A 85 5.70 -17.30 25.71
CA ILE A 85 4.81 -17.20 26.87
C ILE A 85 4.13 -18.55 27.15
N ASP A 86 3.69 -19.23 26.09
CA ASP A 86 3.07 -20.55 26.11
C ASP A 86 3.86 -21.54 25.23
N PRO A 87 4.63 -22.47 25.83
CA PRO A 87 5.40 -23.47 25.10
C PRO A 87 4.56 -24.43 24.25
N GLN A 88 3.25 -24.56 24.48
CA GLN A 88 2.36 -25.41 23.69
C GLN A 88 1.97 -24.80 22.33
N THR A 89 2.38 -23.56 22.08
CA THR A 89 2.12 -22.85 20.82
C THR A 89 3.05 -23.36 19.72
N GLU A 90 2.46 -23.87 18.64
CA GLU A 90 3.20 -24.20 17.43
C GLU A 90 3.42 -22.97 16.54
N VAL A 91 4.64 -22.83 16.02
CA VAL A 91 4.97 -21.81 15.03
C VAL A 91 4.89 -22.42 13.62
N PRO A 92 3.96 -21.98 12.76
CA PRO A 92 3.84 -22.53 11.41
C PRO A 92 5.14 -22.36 10.62
N LEU A 93 5.65 -23.46 10.03
CA LEU A 93 6.87 -23.45 9.23
C LEU A 93 6.76 -22.50 8.03
N ALA A 94 7.92 -21.99 7.60
CA ALA A 94 8.03 -21.29 6.32
C ALA A 94 7.84 -22.28 5.15
N GLY A 95 7.14 -21.86 4.09
CA GLY A 95 6.98 -22.68 2.89
C GLY A 95 5.78 -23.63 2.83
N ILE A 96 4.93 -23.69 3.88
CA ILE A 96 3.69 -24.52 3.86
C ILE A 96 2.75 -24.09 2.73
N LEU A 97 2.70 -22.78 2.45
CA LEU A 97 1.93 -22.22 1.34
C LEU A 97 2.86 -21.74 0.24
N PRO A 98 2.43 -21.80 -1.05
CA PRO A 98 3.21 -21.27 -2.15
C PRO A 98 3.63 -19.82 -1.89
N PRO A 99 4.88 -19.44 -2.23
CA PRO A 99 5.32 -18.08 -2.04
C PRO A 99 4.49 -17.11 -2.88
N LEU A 100 4.44 -15.86 -2.44
CA LEU A 100 3.85 -14.76 -3.20
C LEU A 100 4.49 -14.69 -4.59
N LYS A 101 3.75 -15.10 -5.62
CA LYS A 101 4.17 -14.85 -7.01
C LYS A 101 4.04 -13.36 -7.25
N ARG A 102 5.17 -12.67 -7.42
CA ARG A 102 5.19 -11.28 -7.83
C ARG A 102 4.57 -11.19 -9.22
N ALA A 103 3.56 -10.34 -9.39
CA ALA A 103 3.01 -10.05 -10.71
C ALA A 103 4.15 -9.58 -11.62
N LYS A 104 4.28 -10.18 -12.80
CA LYS A 104 5.22 -9.70 -13.81
C LYS A 104 4.70 -8.34 -14.29
N PRO A 105 5.50 -7.28 -14.22
CA PRO A 105 5.06 -5.97 -14.68
C PRO A 105 4.72 -6.05 -16.18
N TYR A 106 3.56 -5.51 -16.54
CA TYR A 106 3.19 -5.33 -17.94
C TYR A 106 3.88 -4.05 -18.46
N ILE A 107 4.59 -4.19 -19.57
CA ILE A 107 5.31 -3.09 -20.21
C ILE A 107 4.41 -2.57 -21.32
N TYR A 108 3.96 -1.33 -21.19
CA TYR A 108 3.14 -0.69 -22.21
C TYR A 108 3.99 -0.28 -23.42
N THR A 109 3.44 -0.50 -24.60
CA THR A 109 3.98 0.00 -25.87
C THR A 109 3.59 1.46 -26.09
N ASP A 110 4.32 2.17 -26.96
CA ASP A 110 4.01 3.56 -27.30
C ASP A 110 2.58 3.72 -27.85
N ALA A 111 2.10 2.74 -28.61
CA ALA A 111 0.73 2.74 -29.13
C ALA A 111 -0.32 2.66 -28.01
N GLU A 112 -0.10 1.81 -27.00
CA GLU A 112 -1.00 1.70 -25.86
C GLU A 112 -0.96 2.93 -24.95
N ILE A 113 0.22 3.51 -24.76
CA ILE A 113 0.37 4.78 -24.03
C ILE A 113 -0.43 5.87 -24.75
N ASN A 114 -0.26 6.02 -26.06
CA ASN A 114 -1.02 6.99 -26.85
C ASN A 114 -2.52 6.74 -26.77
N ALA A 115 -2.96 5.47 -26.84
CA ALA A 115 -4.37 5.12 -26.68
C ALA A 115 -4.91 5.53 -25.30
N GLN A 116 -4.15 5.33 -24.22
CA GLN A 116 -4.54 5.78 -22.87
C GLN A 116 -4.60 7.31 -22.76
N LEU A 117 -3.65 8.02 -23.36
CA LEU A 117 -3.64 9.49 -23.39
C LEU A 117 -4.86 10.03 -24.12
N THR A 118 -5.22 9.46 -25.27
CA THR A 118 -6.42 9.84 -26.02
C THR A 118 -7.70 9.51 -25.24
N ALA A 119 -7.78 8.33 -24.62
CA ALA A 119 -8.93 7.93 -23.79
C ALA A 119 -9.12 8.83 -22.56
N ALA A 120 -8.03 9.35 -21.97
CA ALA A 120 -8.14 10.30 -20.87
C ALA A 120 -8.88 11.58 -21.29
N LEU A 121 -8.73 12.02 -22.54
CA LEU A 121 -9.40 13.21 -23.07
C LEU A 121 -10.92 13.02 -23.23
N THR A 122 -11.41 11.78 -23.27
CA THR A 122 -12.84 11.48 -23.37
C THR A 122 -13.53 11.33 -22.01
N LEU A 123 -12.82 11.56 -20.89
CA LEU A 123 -13.39 11.42 -19.56
C LEU A 123 -14.44 12.50 -19.23
N PRO A 124 -15.62 12.12 -18.72
CA PRO A 124 -16.64 13.07 -18.29
C PRO A 124 -16.31 13.71 -16.91
N PRO A 125 -16.85 14.91 -16.62
CA PRO A 125 -17.68 15.74 -17.49
C PRO A 125 -16.87 16.50 -18.58
N PRO A 126 -17.45 16.75 -19.77
CA PRO A 126 -16.77 17.43 -20.89
C PRO A 126 -16.25 18.82 -20.57
N ASN A 127 -16.82 19.51 -19.57
CA ASN A 127 -16.43 20.86 -19.16
C ASN A 127 -15.52 20.86 -17.91
N GLY A 128 -15.08 19.67 -17.45
CA GLY A 128 -14.21 19.54 -16.28
C GLY A 128 -12.72 19.45 -16.63
N LEU A 129 -11.87 19.86 -15.68
CA LEU A 129 -10.40 19.71 -15.76
C LEU A 129 -9.92 18.25 -15.69
N ARG A 130 -10.84 17.32 -15.39
CA ARG A 130 -10.53 15.90 -15.19
C ARG A 130 -9.80 15.30 -16.39
N ARG A 131 -10.31 15.54 -17.61
CA ARG A 131 -9.74 14.99 -18.85
C ARG A 131 -8.28 15.39 -19.06
N TRP A 132 -7.98 16.67 -18.85
CA TRP A 132 -6.63 17.22 -18.97
C TRP A 132 -5.72 16.72 -17.85
N THR A 133 -6.24 16.67 -16.62
CA THR A 133 -5.49 16.18 -15.46
C THR A 133 -5.00 14.75 -15.67
N TYR A 134 -5.87 13.84 -16.14
CA TYR A 134 -5.47 12.46 -16.39
C TYR A 134 -4.57 12.32 -17.61
N HIS A 135 -4.82 13.08 -18.68
CA HIS A 135 -3.96 13.09 -19.87
C HIS A 135 -2.51 13.47 -19.50
N TYR A 136 -2.31 14.60 -18.82
CA TYR A 136 -0.97 15.04 -18.42
C TYR A 136 -0.35 14.15 -17.32
N LEU A 137 -1.15 13.61 -16.41
CA LEU A 137 -0.65 12.69 -15.38
C LEU A 137 -0.09 11.39 -16.00
N PHE A 138 -0.82 10.80 -16.95
CA PHE A 138 -0.35 9.61 -17.67
C PHE A 138 0.87 9.92 -18.53
N GLY A 139 0.88 11.09 -19.18
CA GLY A 139 2.05 11.55 -19.94
C GLY A 139 3.28 11.68 -19.04
N LEU A 140 3.12 12.27 -17.86
CA LEU A 140 4.19 12.40 -16.87
C LEU A 140 4.72 11.04 -16.42
N PHE A 141 3.84 10.07 -16.15
CA PHE A 141 4.24 8.72 -15.82
C PHE A 141 5.04 8.06 -16.94
N ALA A 142 4.61 8.23 -18.19
CA ALA A 142 5.28 7.67 -19.35
C ALA A 142 6.70 8.24 -19.53
N VAL A 143 6.90 9.55 -19.32
CA VAL A 143 8.21 10.18 -19.56
C VAL A 143 9.18 10.11 -18.38
N THR A 144 8.69 10.03 -17.14
CA THR A 144 9.54 10.06 -15.94
C THR A 144 9.70 8.71 -15.26
N GLY A 145 8.79 7.75 -15.47
CA GLY A 145 8.78 6.47 -14.77
C GLY A 145 8.57 6.59 -13.25
N ILE A 146 8.06 7.74 -12.75
CA ILE A 146 7.80 7.91 -11.32
C ILE A 146 6.64 7.03 -10.85
N ARG A 147 6.72 6.55 -9.61
CA ARG A 147 5.62 5.79 -9.02
C ARG A 147 4.43 6.71 -8.73
N LEU A 148 3.21 6.16 -8.79
CA LEU A 148 1.99 6.88 -8.41
C LEU A 148 2.09 7.57 -7.03
N SER A 149 2.73 6.90 -6.05
CA SER A 149 2.95 7.46 -4.72
C SER A 149 3.90 8.66 -4.70
N GLU A 150 4.88 8.71 -5.62
CA GLU A 150 5.82 9.81 -5.76
C GLU A 150 5.15 11.01 -6.43
N ALA A 151 4.37 10.78 -7.49
CA ALA A 151 3.55 11.84 -8.10
C ALA A 151 2.51 12.44 -7.16
N MET A 152 1.89 11.61 -6.32
CA MET A 152 0.97 12.09 -5.28
C MET A 152 1.66 13.00 -4.26
N ARG A 153 2.93 12.76 -3.94
CA ARG A 153 3.73 13.63 -3.07
C ARG A 153 4.12 14.93 -3.76
N LEU A 154 4.44 14.89 -5.06
CA LEU A 154 4.71 16.10 -5.86
C LEU A 154 3.51 17.05 -5.91
N ARG A 155 2.29 16.51 -5.99
CA ARG A 155 1.06 17.32 -5.94
C ARG A 155 0.85 18.00 -4.60
N ALA A 156 1.27 17.36 -3.50
CA ALA A 156 1.14 17.94 -2.16
C ALA A 156 2.13 19.11 -1.95
N SER A 157 3.34 19.03 -2.50
CA SER A 157 4.31 20.12 -2.46
C SER A 157 3.90 21.31 -3.35
N LEU A 158 3.30 21.08 -4.52
CA LEU A 158 2.81 22.17 -5.39
C LEU A 158 1.67 22.99 -4.75
N ARG A 159 0.75 22.35 -4.01
CA ARG A 159 -0.28 23.08 -3.24
C ARG A 159 0.28 23.99 -2.14
N LEU A 160 1.45 23.65 -1.58
CA LEU A 160 2.10 24.48 -0.56
C LEU A 160 2.77 25.73 -1.15
N VAL A 161 3.12 25.70 -2.45
CA VAL A 161 3.67 26.86 -3.16
C VAL A 161 2.56 27.87 -3.51
N GLU A 162 1.39 27.40 -3.95
CA GLU A 162 0.22 28.27 -4.16
C GLU A 162 -0.20 29.02 -2.89
N GLN A 163 -0.14 28.37 -1.72
CA GLN A 163 -0.57 28.98 -0.46
C GLN A 163 0.43 30.02 0.07
N LYS A 164 1.72 29.91 -0.28
CA LYS A 164 2.73 30.95 0.02
C LYS A 164 2.64 32.15 -0.92
N HIS A 165 2.30 31.96 -2.20
CA HIS A 165 2.09 33.07 -3.14
C HIS A 165 0.78 33.83 -2.90
N ALA A 166 -0.29 33.15 -2.44
CA ALA A 166 -1.59 33.75 -2.16
C ALA A 166 -1.59 34.70 -0.94
N LEU A 167 -0.62 34.58 -0.02
CA LEU A 167 -0.46 35.50 1.12
C LEU A 167 0.43 36.71 0.79
N SER A 168 1.09 36.73 -0.38
CA SER A 168 2.00 37.82 -0.76
C SER A 168 1.43 38.78 -1.81
N THR A 169 0.28 38.49 -2.43
CA THR A 169 -0.25 39.37 -3.49
C THR A 169 -1.78 39.43 -3.53
N ARG A 170 -2.34 40.59 -3.20
CA ARG A 170 -3.59 41.11 -3.77
C ARG A 170 -3.58 42.65 -3.74
N PRO A 171 -4.29 43.37 -4.65
CA PRO A 171 -4.78 42.93 -5.96
C PRO A 171 -4.62 44.00 -7.09
N ARG A 172 -4.57 43.55 -8.35
CA ARG A 172 -5.41 44.12 -9.44
C ARG A 172 -5.34 43.28 -10.73
N ASN A 173 -6.52 42.79 -11.09
CA ASN A 173 -7.06 42.58 -12.43
C ASN A 173 -6.54 41.49 -13.40
N ILE A 174 -7.56 40.75 -13.88
CA ILE A 174 -7.64 39.87 -15.06
C ILE A 174 -7.13 38.44 -14.85
N LEU A 175 -8.08 37.54 -14.61
CA LEU A 175 -7.94 36.08 -14.77
C LEU A 175 -7.59 35.77 -16.24
N ARG A 176 -6.31 35.53 -16.53
CA ARG A 176 -5.91 34.62 -17.61
C ARG A 176 -5.69 33.23 -17.03
N PRO A 177 -6.06 32.15 -17.73
CA PRO A 177 -5.59 30.81 -17.37
C PRO A 177 -4.05 30.83 -17.39
N LEU A 178 -3.41 30.49 -16.27
CA LEU A 178 -1.98 30.23 -16.27
C LEU A 178 -1.71 28.97 -17.09
N ASP A 179 -0.95 29.11 -18.16
CA ASP A 179 -0.30 27.98 -18.83
C ASP A 179 0.66 27.31 -17.83
N PRO A 180 0.44 26.04 -17.43
CA PRO A 180 1.27 25.37 -16.43
C PRO A 180 2.64 24.90 -16.98
N ILE A 181 3.06 25.38 -18.16
CA ILE A 181 4.20 24.84 -18.90
C ILE A 181 5.51 25.60 -18.62
N VAL A 182 5.48 26.81 -18.05
CA VAL A 182 6.70 27.65 -17.98
C VAL A 182 7.66 27.26 -16.85
N GLU A 183 7.19 26.61 -15.78
CA GLU A 183 8.04 26.35 -14.58
C GLU A 183 8.73 24.97 -14.54
N LEU A 184 8.50 24.09 -15.52
CA LEU A 184 9.12 22.75 -15.54
C LEU A 184 10.48 22.69 -16.26
N ARG A 185 11.06 23.83 -16.64
CA ARG A 185 12.35 23.88 -17.38
C ARG A 185 13.60 23.54 -16.56
N GLU A 186 13.50 23.37 -15.24
CA GLU A 186 14.67 23.12 -14.38
C GLU A 186 14.69 21.76 -13.67
N ILE A 187 13.94 20.77 -14.15
CA ILE A 187 14.18 19.38 -13.71
C ILE A 187 15.25 18.78 -14.62
N PRO A 188 16.41 18.33 -14.12
CA PRO A 188 17.44 17.76 -14.97
C PRO A 188 16.93 16.45 -15.60
N ILE A 189 16.54 16.55 -16.87
CA ILE A 189 16.13 15.41 -17.69
C ILE A 189 17.37 14.55 -17.94
N ARG A 190 17.48 13.43 -17.23
CA ARG A 190 18.49 12.42 -17.55
C ARG A 190 18.11 11.81 -18.90
N LYS A 191 18.86 12.11 -19.96
CA LYS A 191 18.65 11.52 -21.29
C LYS A 191 18.64 9.99 -21.17
N PRO A 192 17.61 9.30 -21.66
CA PRO A 192 17.66 7.85 -21.68
C PRO A 192 18.64 7.38 -22.77
N GLN A 193 19.63 6.59 -22.36
CA GLN A 193 20.55 5.89 -23.24
C GLN A 193 19.98 4.50 -23.52
N GLY A 194 19.51 4.26 -24.75
CA GLY A 194 19.11 2.93 -25.23
C GLY A 194 17.60 2.71 -25.40
N PRO A 195 17.20 1.56 -26.01
CA PRO A 195 15.80 1.27 -26.34
C PRO A 195 15.00 1.03 -25.05
N ASN A 196 14.24 2.04 -24.64
CA ASN A 196 13.61 2.12 -23.32
C ASN A 196 12.41 1.19 -23.20
N ARG A 197 12.46 0.33 -22.19
CA ARG A 197 11.38 -0.55 -21.72
C ARG A 197 10.72 0.08 -20.49
N TRP A 198 9.43 0.41 -20.57
CA TRP A 198 8.68 1.14 -19.52
C TRP A 198 7.84 0.22 -18.62
N ILE A 199 7.92 0.38 -17.30
CA ILE A 199 7.08 -0.33 -16.31
C ILE A 199 6.28 0.73 -15.54
N LEU A 200 4.94 0.68 -15.61
CA LEU A 200 4.04 1.47 -14.76
C LEU A 200 3.72 0.73 -13.44
#